data_AF-A0A2D6L6X7-F1
#
_entry.id   AF-A0A2D6L6X7-F1
#
_cell.length_a   1.000
_cell.length_b   1.000
_cell.length_c   1.000
_cell.angle_alpha   90.00
_cell.angle_beta   90.00
_cell.angle_gamma   90.00
#
_symmetry.space_group_name_H-M   'P 1'
#
loop_
_entity.id
_entity.type
_entity.pdbx_description
1 polymer ?
#
loop_
_entity_poly.entity_id
_entity_poly.type
_entity_poly.pdbx_seq_one_letter_code
_entity_poly.pdbx_strand_id
1 'polypeptide(L)'
;MYRAVADRVAVDLASLSVPLTQEQMREILESLHFKFLFPRIIEDLRKCAPVVQYTKPARTHGAPTFADCSSILKWAFGCSGIYLPRRSIQQREYGQRVPFEQIRPLDLVFTDSEGHNYFIDDPDDGVGHVGVYTPQNTVIHLNGTGLVEEPLSRLLARREFRGATRIIQGSLLSLMVLQIPPSHDIESDDDLKWLLLQWLPKIFAAQKSANMNA
;
A
#
# COMPACT_ATOMS: atom_id res chain seq x y z
N MET A 1 -4.99 7.01 -6.75
CA MET A 1 -4.72 8.00 -5.71
C MET A 1 -4.36 7.27 -4.44
N TYR A 2 -3.20 7.57 -3.90
CA TYR A 2 -2.65 7.07 -2.64
C TYR A 2 -2.60 8.20 -1.63
N ARG A 3 -3.14 7.96 -0.45
CA ARG A 3 -3.00 8.87 0.69
C ARG A 3 -1.63 8.67 1.35
N ALA A 4 -0.96 9.77 1.68
CA ALA A 4 0.29 9.76 2.41
C ALA A 4 0.14 9.12 3.80
N VAL A 5 1.22 8.49 4.27
CA VAL A 5 1.36 7.88 5.59
C VAL A 5 2.66 8.36 6.20
N ALA A 6 2.56 9.14 7.29
CA ALA A 6 3.69 9.82 7.90
C ALA A 6 4.44 10.67 6.84
N ASP A 7 5.74 10.46 6.69
CA ASP A 7 6.60 11.18 5.74
C ASP A 7 6.68 10.48 4.37
N ARG A 8 5.69 9.65 3.99
CA ARG A 8 5.76 8.84 2.76
C ARG A 8 4.47 8.87 1.98
N VAL A 9 4.59 8.85 0.65
CA VAL A 9 3.46 8.69 -0.26
C VAL A 9 3.85 7.74 -1.39
N ALA A 10 3.00 6.75 -1.65
CA ALA A 10 3.13 5.91 -2.84
C ALA A 10 2.65 6.68 -4.07
N VAL A 11 3.27 6.48 -5.22
CA VAL A 11 2.87 7.14 -6.46
C VAL A 11 3.21 6.28 -7.67
N ASP A 12 2.32 6.28 -8.66
CA ASP A 12 2.66 5.91 -10.03
C ASP A 12 2.80 7.21 -10.83
N LEU A 13 4.03 7.60 -11.18
CA LEU A 13 4.29 8.86 -11.87
C LEU A 13 3.55 8.95 -13.22
N ALA A 14 3.37 7.82 -13.91
CA ALA A 14 2.61 7.81 -15.17
C ALA A 14 1.13 8.14 -14.95
N SER A 15 0.60 7.86 -13.76
CA SER A 15 -0.81 8.11 -13.45
C SER A 15 -1.13 9.59 -13.17
N LEU A 16 -0.11 10.42 -12.88
CA LEU A 16 -0.31 11.85 -12.56
C LEU A 16 -0.83 12.68 -13.75
N SER A 17 -0.66 12.17 -14.98
CA SER A 17 -1.21 12.77 -16.20
C SER A 17 -0.82 14.25 -16.35
N VAL A 18 0.47 14.55 -16.14
CA VAL A 18 1.08 15.87 -16.37
C VAL A 18 1.87 15.88 -17.68
N PRO A 19 2.03 17.04 -18.35
CA PRO A 19 2.79 17.15 -19.61
C PRO A 19 4.31 17.18 -19.35
N LEU A 20 4.82 16.21 -18.58
CA LEU A 20 6.22 16.04 -18.23
C LEU A 20 6.61 14.57 -18.41
N THR A 21 7.85 14.30 -18.84
CA THR A 21 8.38 12.93 -18.86
C THR A 21 8.65 12.43 -17.44
N GLN A 22 8.83 11.12 -17.27
CA GLN A 22 9.18 10.55 -15.96
C GLN A 22 10.52 11.07 -15.44
N GLU A 23 11.48 11.29 -16.33
CA GLU A 23 12.79 11.85 -16.03
C GLU A 23 12.63 13.29 -15.51
N GLN A 24 11.87 14.13 -16.21
CA GLN A 24 11.62 15.51 -15.77
C GLN A 24 10.91 15.56 -14.41
N MET A 25 9.89 14.72 -14.21
CA MET A 25 9.21 14.62 -12.92
C MET A 25 10.16 14.22 -11.79
N ARG A 26 11.04 13.24 -12.05
CA ARG A 26 12.05 12.79 -11.09
C ARG A 26 13.04 13.90 -10.74
N GLU A 27 13.61 14.57 -11.73
CA GLU A 27 14.56 15.66 -11.53
C GLU A 27 13.94 16.80 -10.70
N ILE A 28 12.69 17.17 -11.00
CA ILE A 28 11.96 18.17 -10.22
C ILE A 28 11.79 17.72 -8.77
N LEU A 29 11.27 16.51 -8.54
CA LEU A 29 11.03 15.98 -7.19
C LEU A 29 12.33 15.87 -6.39
N GLU A 30 13.42 15.43 -7.00
CA GLU A 30 14.75 15.38 -6.37
C GLU A 30 15.28 16.78 -6.04
N SER A 31 15.07 17.76 -6.92
CA SER A 31 15.43 19.16 -6.66
C SER A 31 14.63 19.77 -5.49
N LEU A 32 13.41 19.26 -5.26
CA LEU A 32 12.56 19.59 -4.13
C LEU A 32 12.86 18.74 -2.89
N HIS A 33 13.93 17.95 -2.91
CA HIS A 33 14.43 17.10 -1.83
C HIS A 33 13.57 15.87 -1.49
N PHE A 34 12.65 15.47 -2.37
CA PHE A 34 12.00 14.16 -2.24
C PHE A 34 13.01 13.05 -2.51
N LYS A 35 12.91 11.95 -1.74
CA LYS A 35 13.74 10.76 -1.95
C LYS A 35 12.91 9.62 -2.51
N PHE A 36 13.40 8.99 -3.56
CA PHE A 36 12.79 7.80 -4.14
C PHE A 36 13.18 6.55 -3.35
N LEU A 37 12.18 5.78 -2.95
CA LEU A 37 12.29 4.54 -2.21
C LEU A 37 11.55 3.42 -2.95
N PHE A 38 11.99 2.19 -2.73
CA PHE A 38 11.32 1.00 -3.25
C PHE A 38 10.29 0.47 -2.25
N PRO A 39 9.07 0.10 -2.69
CA PRO A 39 8.09 -0.55 -1.83
C PRO A 39 8.59 -1.96 -1.46
N ARG A 40 8.58 -2.29 -0.16
CA ARG A 40 9.14 -3.54 0.38
C ARG A 40 8.17 -4.29 1.28
N ILE A 41 6.87 -4.20 1.01
CA ILE A 41 5.79 -4.67 1.89
C ILE A 41 6.00 -6.13 2.36
N ILE A 42 6.24 -7.07 1.43
CA ILE A 42 6.46 -8.50 1.78
C ILE A 42 7.75 -8.69 2.56
N GLU A 43 8.82 -7.98 2.19
CA GLU A 43 10.11 -8.08 2.86
C GLU A 43 10.06 -7.52 4.29
N ASP A 44 9.37 -6.39 4.47
CA ASP A 44 9.18 -5.75 5.76
C ASP A 44 8.35 -6.65 6.70
N LEU A 45 7.34 -7.34 6.18
CA LEU A 45 6.60 -8.37 6.91
C LEU A 45 7.49 -9.54 7.30
N ARG A 46 8.26 -10.10 6.36
CA ARG A 46 9.18 -11.22 6.65
C ARG A 46 10.23 -10.84 7.69
N LYS A 47 10.76 -9.62 7.63
CA LYS A 47 11.76 -9.11 8.58
C LYS A 47 11.21 -8.95 9.99
N CYS A 48 9.95 -8.56 10.15
CA CYS A 48 9.36 -8.36 11.47
C CYS A 48 8.76 -9.63 12.09
N ALA A 49 8.63 -10.72 11.34
CA ALA A 49 8.08 -11.98 11.85
C ALA A 49 8.68 -12.47 13.19
N PRO A 50 10.01 -12.35 13.46
CA PRO A 50 10.59 -12.77 14.73
C PRO A 50 10.25 -11.87 15.94
N VAL A 51 9.79 -10.63 15.70
CA VAL A 51 9.60 -9.61 16.76
C VAL A 51 8.13 -9.23 16.98
N VAL A 52 7.24 -9.62 16.07
CA VAL A 52 5.80 -9.33 16.15
C VAL A 52 5.16 -10.26 17.18
N GLN A 53 4.52 -9.66 18.18
CA GLN A 53 3.66 -10.34 19.14
C GLN A 53 2.20 -10.10 18.79
N TYR A 54 1.42 -11.18 18.75
CA TYR A 54 -0.01 -11.07 18.50
C TYR A 54 -0.73 -10.44 19.71
N THR A 55 -1.61 -9.47 19.46
CA THR A 55 -2.49 -8.88 20.48
C THR A 55 -3.82 -8.48 19.86
N LYS A 56 -4.95 -8.80 20.49
CA LYS A 56 -6.29 -8.44 20.03
C LYS A 56 -7.11 -7.80 21.17
N PRO A 57 -7.62 -6.56 21.03
CA PRO A 57 -7.38 -5.63 19.92
C PRO A 57 -6.00 -4.95 20.01
N ALA A 58 -5.23 -4.96 18.91
CA ALA A 58 -4.00 -4.16 18.85
C ALA A 58 -4.30 -2.66 18.69
N ARG A 59 -3.44 -1.79 19.19
CA ARG A 59 -3.46 -0.36 18.81
C ARG A 59 -2.68 -0.18 17.52
N THR A 60 -3.08 0.76 16.66
CA THR A 60 -2.38 1.04 15.38
C THR A 60 -0.91 1.35 15.57
N HIS A 61 -0.58 2.13 16.61
CA HIS A 61 0.78 2.57 16.91
C HIS A 61 1.65 1.49 17.59
N GLY A 62 1.08 0.32 17.92
CA GLY A 62 1.84 -0.79 18.52
C GLY A 62 2.57 -1.66 17.50
N ALA A 63 2.17 -1.60 16.22
CA ALA A 63 2.80 -2.36 15.16
C ALA A 63 4.21 -1.79 14.82
N PRO A 64 5.21 -2.65 14.55
CA PRO A 64 5.06 -4.08 14.31
C PRO A 64 5.08 -4.94 15.59
N THR A 65 5.53 -4.41 16.73
CA THR A 65 5.77 -5.22 17.95
C THR A 65 4.50 -5.83 18.54
N PHE A 66 3.40 -5.09 18.59
CA PHE A 66 2.10 -5.56 19.06
C PHE A 66 1.05 -5.33 17.98
N ALA A 67 0.57 -6.41 17.35
CA ALA A 67 -0.30 -6.30 16.20
C ALA A 67 -1.37 -7.40 16.15
N ASP A 68 -2.46 -7.10 15.43
CA ASP A 68 -3.38 -8.08 14.88
C ASP A 68 -3.28 -8.13 13.35
N CYS A 69 -4.04 -9.04 12.73
CA CYS A 69 -4.02 -9.27 11.29
C CYS A 69 -4.13 -8.00 10.46
N SER A 70 -5.06 -7.11 10.81
CA SER A 70 -5.27 -5.87 10.06
C SER A 70 -4.24 -4.78 10.40
N SER A 71 -3.76 -4.68 11.65
CA SER A 71 -2.80 -3.65 12.02
C SER A 71 -1.39 -3.92 11.50
N ILE A 72 -0.97 -5.19 11.38
CA ILE A 72 0.35 -5.50 10.82
C ILE A 72 0.42 -5.18 9.32
N LEU A 73 -0.67 -5.47 8.58
CA LEU A 73 -0.74 -5.11 7.16
C LEU A 73 -0.83 -3.60 7.00
N LYS A 74 -1.62 -2.90 7.84
CA LYS A 74 -1.64 -1.43 7.86
C LYS A 74 -0.25 -0.83 8.07
N TRP A 75 0.54 -1.38 8.98
CA TRP A 75 1.92 -0.95 9.21
C TRP A 75 2.80 -1.20 7.99
N ALA A 76 2.80 -2.43 7.44
CA ALA A 76 3.67 -2.79 6.32
C ALA A 76 3.37 -1.98 5.04
N PHE A 77 2.09 -1.79 4.71
CA PHE A 77 1.68 -0.91 3.61
C PHE A 77 2.04 0.57 3.91
N GLY A 78 1.90 1.00 5.17
CA GLY A 78 2.30 2.33 5.62
C GLY A 78 3.80 2.62 5.48
N CYS A 79 4.68 1.64 5.72
CA CYS A 79 6.12 1.75 5.46
C CYS A 79 6.43 2.06 3.98
N SER A 80 5.51 1.67 3.08
CA SER A 80 5.55 1.95 1.65
C SER A 80 4.65 3.13 1.23
N GLY A 81 4.24 4.00 2.17
CA GLY A 81 3.43 5.19 1.85
C GLY A 81 2.01 4.88 1.36
N ILE A 82 1.47 3.69 1.67
CA ILE A 82 0.12 3.27 1.28
C ILE A 82 -0.75 3.19 2.53
N TYR A 83 -1.78 4.03 2.57
CA TYR A 83 -2.76 3.99 3.65
C TYR A 83 -3.67 2.75 3.54
N LEU A 84 -3.87 2.08 4.68
CA LEU A 84 -4.95 1.11 4.88
C LEU A 84 -5.82 1.51 6.08
N PRO A 85 -7.15 1.26 6.04
CA PRO A 85 -8.01 1.38 7.22
C PRO A 85 -7.61 0.45 8.37
N ARG A 86 -8.17 0.69 9.56
CA ARG A 86 -7.82 -0.07 10.77
C ARG A 86 -8.30 -1.51 10.74
N ARG A 87 -9.54 -1.75 10.31
CA ARG A 87 -10.21 -3.06 10.45
C ARG A 87 -10.11 -3.86 9.15
N SER A 88 -10.04 -5.18 9.25
CA SER A 88 -10.04 -6.09 8.10
C SER A 88 -11.24 -5.86 7.18
N ILE A 89 -12.46 -5.74 7.74
CA ILE A 89 -13.67 -5.42 6.95
C ILE A 89 -13.53 -4.10 6.19
N GLN A 90 -12.94 -3.06 6.81
CA GLN A 90 -12.72 -1.78 6.13
C GLN A 90 -11.62 -1.89 5.07
N GLN A 91 -10.60 -2.71 5.28
CA GLN A 91 -9.57 -2.98 4.28
C GLN A 91 -10.14 -3.72 3.07
N ARG A 92 -11.10 -4.63 3.27
CA ARG A 92 -11.82 -5.31 2.19
C ARG A 92 -12.55 -4.31 1.29
N GLU A 93 -13.24 -3.34 1.90
CA GLU A 93 -14.01 -2.32 1.16
C GLU A 93 -13.16 -1.16 0.61
N TYR A 94 -11.90 -1.02 1.01
CA TYR A 94 -11.06 0.13 0.65
C TYR A 94 -10.48 0.08 -0.77
N GLY A 95 -10.19 -1.12 -1.27
CA GLY A 95 -9.61 -1.32 -2.60
C GLY A 95 -10.60 -1.90 -3.61
N GLN A 96 -10.09 -2.29 -4.77
CA GLN A 96 -10.90 -2.95 -5.80
C GLN A 96 -11.09 -4.43 -5.45
N ARG A 97 -12.32 -4.93 -5.41
CA ARG A 97 -12.60 -6.36 -5.26
C ARG A 97 -12.03 -7.15 -6.44
N VAL A 98 -11.45 -8.32 -6.15
CA VAL A 98 -10.80 -9.18 -7.12
C VAL A 98 -11.42 -10.59 -7.06
N PRO A 99 -11.80 -11.19 -8.21
CA PRO A 99 -12.16 -12.59 -8.28
C PRO A 99 -11.02 -13.50 -7.80
N PHE A 100 -11.33 -14.66 -7.22
CA PHE A 100 -10.34 -15.56 -6.65
C PHE A 100 -9.24 -15.95 -7.66
N GLU A 101 -9.63 -16.20 -8.91
CA GLU A 101 -8.76 -16.62 -10.01
C GLU A 101 -7.84 -15.50 -10.52
N GLN A 102 -8.09 -14.25 -10.10
CA GLN A 102 -7.34 -13.07 -10.51
C GLN A 102 -6.48 -12.48 -9.38
N ILE A 103 -6.43 -13.16 -8.22
CA ILE A 103 -5.59 -12.76 -7.10
C ILE A 103 -4.12 -12.73 -7.58
N ARG A 104 -3.44 -11.62 -7.27
CA ARG A 104 -2.03 -11.41 -7.59
C ARG A 104 -1.25 -10.96 -6.35
N PRO A 105 0.10 -11.00 -6.38
CA PRO A 105 0.91 -10.56 -5.25
C PRO A 105 0.51 -9.17 -4.75
N LEU A 106 0.50 -9.00 -3.42
CA LEU A 106 0.04 -7.81 -2.69
C LEU A 106 -1.47 -7.56 -2.68
N ASP A 107 -2.29 -8.42 -3.28
CA ASP A 107 -3.73 -8.43 -2.99
C ASP A 107 -3.96 -8.92 -1.54
N LEU A 108 -4.93 -8.31 -0.88
CA LEU A 108 -5.37 -8.73 0.46
C LEU A 108 -6.40 -9.84 0.33
N VAL A 109 -6.24 -10.91 1.11
CA VAL A 109 -7.15 -12.05 1.16
C VAL A 109 -7.89 -12.03 2.49
N PHE A 110 -9.21 -12.10 2.43
CA PHE A 110 -10.09 -12.02 3.59
C PHE A 110 -10.76 -13.36 3.83
N THR A 111 -10.89 -13.69 5.11
CA THR A 111 -11.60 -14.89 5.53
C THR A 111 -12.43 -14.60 6.78
N ASP A 112 -13.30 -15.54 7.12
CA ASP A 112 -13.94 -15.58 8.41
C ASP A 112 -12.93 -15.90 9.54
N SER A 113 -13.46 -15.94 10.76
CA SER A 113 -12.75 -16.46 11.92
C SER A 113 -13.74 -17.16 12.85
N GLU A 114 -13.23 -18.14 13.59
CA GLU A 114 -13.98 -18.82 14.67
C GLU A 114 -14.44 -17.87 15.79
N GLY A 115 -13.81 -16.69 15.88
CA GLY A 115 -14.16 -15.66 16.86
C GLY A 115 -15.03 -14.56 16.26
N HIS A 116 -14.69 -13.32 16.58
CA HIS A 116 -15.46 -12.16 16.13
C HIS A 116 -15.19 -11.82 14.66
N ASN A 117 -16.27 -11.86 13.86
CA ASN A 117 -16.35 -11.33 12.50
C ASN A 117 -17.03 -9.94 12.52
N TYR A 118 -16.51 -9.00 11.74
CA TYR A 118 -17.17 -7.71 11.51
C TYR A 118 -17.89 -7.75 10.16
N PHE A 119 -19.09 -7.20 10.11
CA PHE A 119 -19.92 -7.11 8.91
C PHE A 119 -20.44 -5.68 8.72
N ILE A 120 -20.95 -5.38 7.52
CA ILE A 120 -21.54 -4.08 7.18
C ILE A 120 -23.06 -4.16 7.36
N ASP A 121 -23.69 -5.07 6.63
CA ASP A 121 -25.14 -5.26 6.55
C ASP A 121 -25.56 -6.74 6.65
N ASP A 122 -24.71 -7.66 6.17
CA ASP A 122 -24.94 -9.11 6.24
C ASP A 122 -23.97 -9.82 7.20
N PRO A 123 -24.46 -10.36 8.34
CA PRO A 123 -23.65 -11.18 9.27
C PRO A 123 -23.01 -12.42 8.63
N ASP A 124 -23.62 -12.99 7.59
CA ASP A 124 -23.12 -14.18 6.89
C ASP A 124 -21.94 -13.83 5.95
N ASP A 125 -21.73 -12.55 5.62
CA ASP A 125 -20.56 -12.04 4.88
C ASP A 125 -19.52 -11.37 5.80
N GLY A 126 -19.53 -11.73 7.09
CA GLY A 126 -18.59 -11.19 8.07
C GLY A 126 -17.12 -11.52 7.78
N VAL A 127 -16.24 -10.52 7.95
CA VAL A 127 -14.78 -10.67 7.85
C VAL A 127 -14.16 -10.74 9.25
N GLY A 128 -13.47 -11.84 9.53
CA GLY A 128 -12.77 -12.06 10.80
C GLY A 128 -11.26 -11.95 10.70
N HIS A 129 -10.71 -12.10 9.49
CA HIS A 129 -9.28 -12.23 9.28
C HIS A 129 -8.82 -11.67 7.94
N VAL A 130 -7.55 -11.30 7.85
CA VAL A 130 -6.91 -10.78 6.64
C VAL A 130 -5.45 -11.24 6.57
N GLY A 131 -4.98 -11.51 5.35
CA GLY A 131 -3.58 -11.72 5.02
C GLY A 131 -3.22 -11.07 3.69
N VAL A 132 -1.93 -11.04 3.35
CA VAL A 132 -1.46 -10.55 2.05
C VAL A 132 -0.94 -11.72 1.21
N TYR A 133 -1.38 -11.79 -0.04
CA TYR A 133 -0.96 -12.81 -0.99
C TYR A 133 0.44 -12.53 -1.54
N THR A 134 1.24 -13.57 -1.73
CA THR A 134 2.65 -13.47 -2.17
C THR A 134 2.86 -14.11 -3.55
N PRO A 135 4.02 -13.86 -4.20
CA PRO A 135 4.40 -14.56 -5.43
C PRO A 135 4.59 -16.08 -5.29
N GLN A 136 4.68 -16.61 -4.06
CA GLN A 136 4.87 -18.04 -3.80
C GLN A 136 3.55 -18.82 -3.65
N ASN A 137 2.41 -18.21 -4.02
CA ASN A 137 1.07 -18.76 -3.77
C ASN A 137 0.79 -19.02 -2.27
N THR A 138 1.40 -18.20 -1.43
CA THR A 138 1.25 -18.20 0.03
C THR A 138 0.54 -16.93 0.49
N VAL A 139 0.12 -16.93 1.75
CA VAL A 139 -0.42 -15.77 2.44
C VAL A 139 0.42 -15.49 3.67
N ILE A 140 0.86 -14.24 3.83
CA ILE A 140 1.46 -13.75 5.08
C ILE A 140 0.36 -13.17 5.95
N HIS A 141 0.21 -13.66 7.18
CA HIS A 141 -0.81 -13.19 8.12
C HIS A 141 -0.44 -13.48 9.58
N LEU A 142 -1.10 -12.76 10.50
CA LEU A 142 -1.03 -13.05 11.94
C LEU A 142 -2.06 -14.12 12.30
N ASN A 143 -1.61 -15.32 12.69
CA ASN A 143 -2.48 -16.47 12.96
C ASN A 143 -2.95 -16.59 14.42
N GLY A 144 -2.67 -15.60 15.28
CA GLY A 144 -2.97 -15.63 16.71
C GLY A 144 -1.77 -15.99 17.59
N THR A 145 -0.76 -16.68 17.06
CA THR A 145 0.49 -16.98 17.78
C THR A 145 1.68 -16.17 17.26
N GLY A 146 1.64 -15.75 16.00
CA GLY A 146 2.69 -14.96 15.38
C GLY A 146 2.41 -14.66 13.92
N LEU A 147 3.32 -13.91 13.29
CA LEU A 147 3.26 -13.65 11.86
C LEU A 147 3.83 -14.86 11.12
N VAL A 148 3.03 -15.47 10.27
CA VAL A 148 3.38 -16.69 9.54
C VAL A 148 3.15 -16.50 8.04
N GLU A 149 3.84 -17.32 7.24
CA GLU A 149 3.61 -17.46 5.81
C GLU A 149 3.21 -18.91 5.54
N GLU A 150 2.00 -19.14 5.04
CA GLU A 150 1.50 -20.49 4.70
C GLU A 150 0.82 -20.53 3.33
N PRO A 151 0.72 -21.68 2.65
CA PRO A 151 0.01 -21.79 1.38
C PRO A 151 -1.43 -21.26 1.47
N LEU A 152 -1.90 -20.55 0.44
CA LEU A 152 -3.28 -20.03 0.42
C LEU A 152 -4.31 -21.15 0.63
N SER A 153 -4.09 -22.31 0.01
CA SER A 153 -4.94 -23.49 0.18
C SER A 153 -5.04 -23.98 1.62
N ARG A 154 -3.96 -23.85 2.41
CA ARG A 154 -3.93 -24.26 3.82
C ARG A 154 -4.72 -23.31 4.71
N LEU A 155 -4.71 -22.02 4.41
CA LEU A 155 -5.55 -21.02 5.07
C LEU A 155 -7.04 -21.30 4.78
N LEU A 156 -7.38 -21.53 3.50
CA LEU A 156 -8.76 -21.73 3.03
C LEU A 156 -9.33 -23.11 3.37
N ALA A 157 -8.48 -24.10 3.68
CA ALA A 157 -8.93 -25.38 4.20
C ALA A 157 -9.51 -25.28 5.63
N ARG A 158 -9.29 -24.16 6.33
CA ARG A 158 -9.69 -23.94 7.74
C ARG A 158 -10.68 -22.80 7.91
N ARG A 159 -10.88 -22.00 6.88
CA ARG A 159 -11.59 -20.72 6.94
C ARG A 159 -12.32 -20.48 5.63
N GLU A 160 -13.51 -19.91 5.73
CA GLU A 160 -14.29 -19.55 4.55
C GLU A 160 -13.69 -18.31 3.87
N PHE A 161 -13.59 -18.35 2.55
CA PHE A 161 -13.12 -17.22 1.76
C PHE A 161 -14.19 -16.12 1.75
N ARG A 162 -13.79 -14.90 2.14
CA ARG A 162 -14.67 -13.72 2.23
C ARG A 162 -14.27 -12.62 1.24
N GLY A 163 -13.54 -13.00 0.19
CA GLY A 163 -13.12 -12.12 -0.89
C GLY A 163 -11.63 -11.76 -0.88
N ALA A 164 -11.23 -11.09 -1.95
CA ALA A 164 -9.90 -10.51 -2.10
C ALA A 164 -10.01 -9.07 -2.61
N THR A 165 -9.06 -8.23 -2.20
CA THR A 165 -9.05 -6.80 -2.53
C THR A 165 -7.66 -6.36 -2.97
N ARG A 166 -7.62 -5.67 -4.12
CA ARG A 166 -6.45 -5.03 -4.68
C ARG A 166 -6.30 -3.61 -4.19
N ILE A 167 -5.20 -3.36 -3.50
CA ILE A 167 -4.85 -2.02 -2.99
C ILE A 167 -4.05 -1.26 -4.06
N ILE A 168 -3.12 -1.94 -4.73
CA ILE A 168 -2.27 -1.36 -5.76
C ILE A 168 -2.89 -1.68 -7.13
N GLN A 169 -3.50 -0.68 -7.76
CA GLN A 169 -4.25 -0.85 -9.02
C GLN A 169 -3.33 -1.00 -10.25
N GLY A 170 -2.22 -0.28 -10.27
CA GLY A 170 -1.25 -0.25 -11.38
C GLY A 170 -0.28 -1.44 -11.40
N SER A 171 0.80 -1.30 -12.16
CA SER A 171 1.90 -2.26 -12.16
C SER A 171 2.72 -2.10 -10.87
N LEU A 172 3.11 -3.20 -10.24
CA LEU A 172 4.06 -3.15 -9.13
C LEU A 172 5.42 -2.59 -9.56
N LEU A 173 5.75 -2.68 -10.85
CA LEU A 173 7.00 -2.16 -11.41
C LEU A 173 6.99 -0.64 -11.59
N SER A 174 5.81 -0.03 -11.74
CA SER A 174 5.67 1.44 -11.87
C SER A 174 5.46 2.12 -10.51
N LEU A 175 5.07 1.37 -9.49
CA LEU A 175 4.83 1.92 -8.16
C LEU A 175 6.14 2.35 -7.49
N MET A 176 6.21 3.63 -7.13
CA MET A 176 7.30 4.23 -6.40
C MET A 176 6.82 4.70 -5.02
N VAL A 177 7.75 4.84 -4.08
CA VAL A 177 7.48 5.50 -2.80
C VAL A 177 8.35 6.74 -2.71
N LEU A 178 7.74 7.89 -2.44
CA LEU A 178 8.45 9.12 -2.16
C LEU A 178 8.52 9.34 -0.66
N GLN A 179 9.73 9.63 -0.16
CA GLN A 179 9.89 10.25 1.16
C GLN A 179 9.70 11.76 1.01
N ILE A 180 8.70 12.29 1.72
CA ILE A 180 8.31 13.69 1.74
C ILE A 180 9.30 14.43 2.65
N PRO A 181 10.01 15.47 2.15
CA PRO A 181 10.88 16.27 2.98
C PRO A 181 10.05 17.15 3.95
N PRO A 182 10.56 17.53 5.13
CA PRO A 182 9.82 18.35 6.10
C PRO A 182 9.36 19.72 5.61
N SER A 183 9.90 20.19 4.48
CA SER A 183 9.53 21.47 3.85
C SER A 183 8.25 21.41 3.02
N HIS A 184 7.63 20.24 2.88
CA HIS A 184 6.41 20.04 2.09
C HIS A 184 5.35 19.33 2.92
N ASP A 185 4.10 19.74 2.71
CA ASP A 185 2.92 19.07 3.25
C ASP A 185 2.19 18.37 2.10
N ILE A 186 2.09 17.05 2.16
CA ILE A 186 1.55 16.19 1.10
C ILE A 186 0.55 15.24 1.73
N GLU A 187 -0.73 15.41 1.39
CA GLU A 187 -1.80 14.55 1.87
C GLU A 187 -1.99 13.33 0.96
N SER A 188 -1.74 13.49 -0.33
CA SER A 188 -1.90 12.44 -1.34
C SER A 188 -0.94 12.56 -2.53
N ASP A 189 -0.88 11.52 -3.35
CA ASP A 189 -0.13 11.55 -4.61
C ASP A 189 -0.65 12.59 -5.62
N ASP A 190 -1.90 13.06 -5.50
CA ASP A 190 -2.44 14.15 -6.33
C ASP A 190 -1.74 15.49 -6.03
N ASP A 191 -1.27 15.71 -4.80
CA ASP A 191 -0.57 16.97 -4.46
C ASP A 191 0.75 17.12 -5.23
N LEU A 192 1.38 15.99 -5.56
CA LEU A 192 2.60 15.96 -6.37
C LEU A 192 2.36 16.52 -7.78
N LYS A 193 1.18 16.26 -8.36
CA LYS A 193 0.80 16.83 -9.66
C LYS A 193 0.84 18.34 -9.61
N TRP A 194 0.27 18.95 -8.59
CA TRP A 194 0.21 20.41 -8.45
C TRP A 194 1.60 21.03 -8.24
N LEU A 195 2.48 20.36 -7.49
CA LEU A 195 3.88 20.75 -7.36
C LEU A 195 4.62 20.72 -8.71
N LEU A 196 4.48 19.62 -9.45
CA LEU A 196 5.14 19.43 -10.75
C LEU A 196 4.69 20.46 -11.78
N LEU A 197 3.40 20.80 -11.82
CA LEU A 197 2.86 21.77 -12.77
C LEU A 197 3.44 23.19 -12.58
N GLN A 198 3.91 23.56 -11.38
CA GLN A 198 4.56 24.86 -11.13
C GLN A 198 5.89 25.02 -11.89
N TRP A 199 6.47 23.93 -12.41
CA TRP A 199 7.73 23.95 -13.14
C TRP A 199 7.58 24.12 -14.65
N LEU A 200 6.37 23.99 -15.19
CA LEU A 200 6.10 24.13 -16.62
C LEU A 200 6.60 25.46 -17.22
N PRO A 201 6.39 26.63 -16.59
CA PRO A 201 6.88 27.89 -17.15
C PRO A 201 8.40 27.91 -17.34
N LYS A 202 9.16 27.33 -16.39
CA LYS A 202 10.62 27.26 -16.46
C LYS A 202 11.09 26.34 -17.58
N ILE A 203 10.44 25.18 -17.73
CA ILE A 203 10.78 24.17 -18.74
C ILE A 203 10.49 24.71 -20.15
N PHE A 204 9.30 25.27 -20.37
CA PHE A 204 8.95 25.82 -21.68
C PHE A 204 9.81 27.02 -22.06
N ALA A 205 10.20 27.86 -21.09
CA ALA A 205 11.15 28.94 -21.35
C ALA A 205 12.52 28.41 -21.83
N ALA A 206 13.06 27.39 -21.15
CA ALA A 206 14.33 26.77 -21.53
C ALA A 206 14.29 26.13 -22.93
N GLN A 207 13.21 25.43 -23.26
CA GLN A 207 13.02 24.82 -24.59
C GLN A 207 12.92 25.86 -25.70
N LYS A 208 12.20 26.95 -25.47
CA LYS A 208 12.10 28.05 -26.44
C LYS A 208 13.47 28.69 -26.72
N SER A 209 14.28 28.90 -25.68
CA SER A 209 15.64 29.43 -25.82
C SER A 209 16.57 28.48 -26.56
N ALA A 210 16.47 27.16 -26.32
CA ALA A 210 17.27 26.16 -27.03
C ALA A 210 16.93 26.12 -28.54
N ASN A 211 15.64 26.19 -28.89
CA ASN A 211 15.19 26.17 -30.28
C ASN A 211 15.51 27.46 -31.06
N MET A 212 15.73 28.58 -30.38
CA MET A 212 16.17 29.83 -31.01
C MET A 212 17.68 29.85 -31.30
N ASN A 213 18.45 28.99 -30.64
CA ASN A 213 19.91 28.91 -30.74
C ASN A 213 20.40 27.70 -31.55
N ALA A 214 19.48 26.91 -32.11
CA ALA A 214 19.73 25.76 -32.99
C ALA A 214 19.38 26.11 -34.43
#